data_AF-A0A328PZU2-F1
#
_entry.id   AF-A0A328PZU2-F1
#
_cell.length_a   1.000
_cell.length_b   1.000
_cell.length_c   1.000
_cell.angle_alpha   90.00
_cell.angle_beta   90.00
_cell.angle_gamma   90.00
#
_symmetry.space_group_name_H-M   'P 1'
#
loop_
_entity.id
_entity.type
_entity.pdbx_description
1 polymer ?
#
loop_
_entity_poly.entity_id
_entity_poly.type
_entity_poly.pdbx_seq_one_letter_code
_entity_poly.pdbx_strand_id
1 'polypeptide(L)'
;MKTNNGFLLVEIVFEIFILSLTILIVLGTFAGTFHVVKSSLIDMVELNIVSNSLMAVIYTAKNEMKNVTSFDSSSVLGDLKDGSSTSIVGFSYNPFTKRLNRYRKSISESGSTLIGENVTEFSYDGEFLNLTILDKYTLKLYIKSQF
;
A
#
# COMPACT_ATOMS: atom_id res chain seq x y z
N MET A 1 -69.71 -28.43 19.44
CA MET A 1 -68.48 -27.62 19.54
C MET A 1 -68.22 -26.99 18.19
N LYS A 2 -68.49 -25.68 18.01
CA LYS A 2 -68.01 -24.95 16.83
C LYS A 2 -66.53 -24.66 17.09
N THR A 3 -65.65 -25.26 16.31
CA THR A 3 -64.21 -25.07 16.46
C THR A 3 -63.84 -23.63 16.09
N ASN A 4 -63.03 -22.99 16.95
CA ASN A 4 -62.52 -21.62 16.80
C ASN A 4 -61.50 -21.48 15.65
N ASN A 5 -61.74 -22.14 14.52
CA ASN A 5 -60.82 -22.24 13.38
C ASN A 5 -60.42 -20.87 12.81
N GLY A 6 -61.31 -19.87 12.88
CA GLY A 6 -60.99 -18.50 12.46
C GLY A 6 -59.99 -17.79 13.38
N PHE A 7 -60.03 -18.06 14.69
CA PHE A 7 -59.08 -17.50 15.65
C PHE A 7 -57.69 -18.13 15.48
N LEU A 8 -57.64 -19.45 15.30
CA LEU A 8 -56.40 -20.19 14.97
C LEU A 8 -55.75 -19.69 13.68
N LEU A 9 -56.53 -19.40 12.64
CA LEU A 9 -56.00 -18.87 11.39
C LEU A 9 -55.32 -17.50 11.59
N VAL A 10 -55.95 -16.60 12.35
CA VAL A 10 -55.42 -15.27 12.64
C VAL A 10 -54.13 -15.36 13.45
N GLU A 11 -54.09 -16.23 14.46
CA GLU A 11 -52.91 -16.46 15.29
C GLU A 11 -51.71 -16.93 14.45
N ILE A 12 -51.91 -17.92 13.57
CA ILE A 12 -50.86 -18.45 12.69
C ILE A 12 -50.35 -17.36 11.73
N VAL A 13 -51.23 -16.53 11.17
CA VAL A 13 -50.83 -15.44 10.27
C VAL A 13 -49.97 -14.41 11.00
N PHE A 14 -50.34 -14.04 12.22
CA PHE A 14 -49.53 -13.13 13.04
C PHE A 14 -48.18 -13.71 13.41
N GLU A 15 -48.12 -15.01 13.73
CA GLU A 15 -46.87 -15.68 14.06
C GLU A 15 -45.91 -15.73 12.86
N ILE A 16 -46.41 -16.09 11.67
CA ILE A 16 -45.63 -16.06 10.42
C ILE A 16 -45.18 -14.63 10.11
N PHE A 17 -46.04 -13.63 10.33
CA PHE A 17 -45.69 -12.23 10.10
C PHE A 17 -44.52 -11.80 10.99
N ILE A 18 -44.57 -12.08 12.30
CA ILE A 18 -43.50 -11.75 13.24
C ILE A 18 -42.22 -12.50 12.90
N LEU A 19 -42.33 -13.78 12.54
CA LEU A 19 -41.20 -14.60 12.12
C LEU A 19 -40.53 -14.03 10.87
N SER A 20 -41.33 -13.59 9.89
CA SER A 20 -40.83 -12.95 8.67
C SER A 20 -40.09 -11.64 8.95
N LEU A 21 -40.60 -10.84 9.88
CA LEU A 21 -39.99 -9.58 10.31
C LEU A 21 -38.64 -9.82 11.00
N THR A 22 -38.58 -10.86 11.84
CA THR A 22 -37.36 -11.25 12.55
C THR A 22 -36.29 -11.74 11.57
N ILE A 23 -36.67 -12.57 10.60
CA ILE A 23 -35.78 -13.02 9.53
C ILE A 23 -35.25 -11.83 8.72
N LEU A 24 -36.11 -10.85 8.41
CA LEU A 24 -35.70 -9.65 7.67
C LEU A 24 -34.66 -8.83 8.45
N ILE A 25 -34.86 -8.66 9.76
CA ILE A 25 -33.90 -7.96 10.63
C ILE A 25 -32.56 -8.69 10.65
N VAL A 26 -32.57 -10.02 10.83
CA VAL A 26 -31.35 -10.85 10.83
C VAL A 26 -30.61 -10.77 9.49
N LEU A 27 -31.34 -10.80 8.36
CA LEU A 27 -30.73 -10.64 7.05
C LEU A 27 -30.13 -9.24 6.86
N GLY A 28 -30.80 -8.19 7.36
CA GLY A 28 -30.29 -6.83 7.32
C GLY A 28 -28.99 -6.67 8.11
N THR A 29 -28.93 -7.19 9.33
CA THR A 29 -27.72 -7.13 10.17
C THR A 29 -26.60 -8.00 9.59
N PHE A 30 -26.93 -9.16 9.03
CA PHE A 30 -25.96 -10.01 8.33
C PHE A 30 -25.36 -9.29 7.12
N ALA A 31 -26.20 -8.67 6.28
CA ALA A 31 -25.75 -7.92 5.11
C ALA A 31 -24.84 -6.73 5.49
N GLY A 32 -25.20 -6.00 6.55
CA GLY A 32 -24.37 -4.92 7.09
C GLY A 32 -23.02 -5.42 7.60
N THR A 33 -23.01 -6.53 8.35
CA THR A 33 -21.77 -7.15 8.85
C THR A 33 -20.90 -7.62 7.69
N PHE A 34 -21.49 -8.27 6.69
CA PHE A 34 -20.78 -8.74 5.49
C PHE A 34 -20.14 -7.56 4.73
N HIS A 35 -20.85 -6.45 4.60
CA HIS A 35 -20.31 -5.24 3.97
C HIS A 35 -19.07 -4.70 4.71
N VAL A 36 -19.14 -4.59 6.04
CA VAL A 36 -18.00 -4.14 6.86
C VAL A 36 -16.82 -5.09 6.70
N VAL A 37 -17.03 -6.40 6.82
CA VAL A 37 -15.96 -7.40 6.66
C VAL A 37 -15.32 -7.30 5.27
N LYS A 38 -16.13 -7.18 4.22
CA LYS A 38 -15.63 -6.99 2.86
C LYS A 38 -14.77 -5.74 2.74
N SER A 39 -15.22 -4.59 3.28
CA SER A 39 -14.46 -3.34 3.25
C SER A 39 -13.13 -3.49 3.99
N SER A 40 -13.15 -4.06 5.20
CA SER A 40 -11.93 -4.25 5.99
C SER A 40 -10.92 -5.19 5.31
N LEU A 41 -11.39 -6.22 4.60
CA LEU A 41 -10.49 -7.10 3.82
C LEU A 41 -9.80 -6.34 2.68
N ILE A 42 -10.52 -5.45 1.99
CA ILE A 42 -9.95 -4.60 0.94
C ILE A 42 -8.88 -3.68 1.54
N ASP A 43 -9.19 -3.01 2.65
CA ASP A 43 -8.26 -2.12 3.34
C ASP A 43 -7.00 -2.86 3.82
N MET A 44 -7.16 -4.09 4.34
CA MET A 44 -6.02 -4.93 4.76
C MET A 44 -5.10 -5.30 3.60
N VAL A 45 -5.66 -5.63 2.43
CA VAL A 45 -4.87 -5.92 1.23
C VAL A 45 -4.13 -4.66 0.77
N GLU A 46 -4.80 -3.51 0.72
CA GLU A 46 -4.19 -2.23 0.36
C GLU A 46 -3.03 -1.88 1.29
N LEU A 47 -3.26 -1.94 2.61
CA LEU A 47 -2.25 -1.66 3.62
C LEU A 47 -1.07 -2.63 3.56
N ASN A 48 -1.31 -3.91 3.26
CA ASN A 48 -0.24 -4.89 3.11
C ASN A 48 0.66 -4.57 1.91
N ILE A 49 0.06 -4.22 0.77
CA ILE A 49 0.79 -3.78 -0.43
C ILE A 49 1.65 -2.56 -0.09
N VAL A 50 1.06 -1.53 0.53
CA VAL A 50 1.76 -0.32 0.95
C VAL A 50 2.91 -0.66 1.92
N SER A 51 2.65 -1.47 2.94
CA SER A 51 3.65 -1.86 3.94
C SER A 51 4.84 -2.58 3.30
N ASN A 52 4.59 -3.51 2.38
CA ASN A 52 5.66 -4.24 1.69
C ASN A 52 6.49 -3.32 0.81
N SER A 53 5.84 -2.41 0.05
CA SER A 53 6.52 -1.41 -0.78
C SER A 53 7.37 -0.46 0.05
N LEU A 54 6.83 0.10 1.14
CA LEU A 54 7.56 0.99 2.05
C LEU A 54 8.75 0.27 2.68
N MET A 55 8.55 -0.95 3.16
CA MET A 55 9.60 -1.74 3.80
C MET A 55 10.76 -2.02 2.83
N ALA A 56 10.44 -2.38 1.58
CA ALA A 56 11.44 -2.62 0.55
C ALA A 56 12.22 -1.33 0.22
N VAL A 57 11.54 -0.18 0.12
CA VAL A 57 12.19 1.12 -0.10
C VAL A 57 13.09 1.48 1.09
N ILE A 58 12.60 1.38 2.34
CA ILE A 58 13.37 1.72 3.54
C ILE A 58 14.61 0.83 3.70
N TYR A 59 14.49 -0.49 3.53
CA TYR A 59 15.64 -1.37 3.64
C TYR A 59 16.66 -1.15 2.52
N THR A 60 16.17 -0.93 1.30
CA THR A 60 17.05 -0.63 0.17
C THR A 60 17.75 0.71 0.39
N ALA A 61 17.01 1.74 0.80
CA ALA A 61 17.52 3.05 1.23
C ALA A 61 18.64 2.91 2.27
N LYS A 62 18.34 2.24 3.39
CA LYS A 62 19.25 2.04 4.50
C LYS A 62 20.52 1.27 4.11
N ASN A 63 20.39 0.23 3.28
CA ASN A 63 21.53 -0.61 2.91
C ASN A 63 22.50 0.11 1.97
N GLU A 64 22.02 0.89 0.99
CA GLU A 64 22.94 1.64 0.12
C GLU A 64 23.53 2.85 0.86
N MET A 65 22.73 3.56 1.68
CA MET A 65 23.20 4.72 2.44
C MET A 65 24.36 4.39 3.41
N LYS A 66 24.43 3.17 3.93
CA LYS A 66 25.58 2.72 4.75
C LYS A 66 26.91 2.74 4.00
N ASN A 67 26.87 2.63 2.67
CA ASN A 67 28.05 2.54 1.83
C ASN A 67 28.37 3.88 1.14
N VAL A 68 27.58 4.94 1.40
CA VAL A 68 27.80 6.29 0.90
C VAL A 68 28.82 6.97 1.80
N THR A 69 30.03 7.19 1.28
CA THR A 69 31.12 7.85 2.01
C THR A 69 31.25 9.35 1.72
N SER A 70 30.46 9.89 0.78
CA SER A 70 30.39 11.32 0.50
C SER A 70 29.03 11.66 -0.10
N PHE A 71 28.34 12.65 0.46
CA PHE A 71 27.07 13.16 -0.06
C PHE A 71 27.34 14.43 -0.88
N ASP A 72 27.04 14.37 -2.18
CA ASP A 72 27.00 15.56 -3.04
C ASP A 72 25.61 15.63 -3.66
N SER A 73 24.83 16.64 -3.25
CA SER A 73 23.46 16.92 -3.73
C SER A 73 23.35 17.10 -5.25
N SER A 74 24.46 17.39 -5.94
CA SER A 74 24.53 17.47 -7.40
C SER A 74 24.75 16.11 -8.08
N SER A 75 25.20 15.12 -7.31
CA SER A 75 25.49 13.76 -7.76
C SER A 75 24.43 12.75 -7.32
N VAL A 76 23.81 12.91 -6.14
CA VAL A 76 22.74 12.01 -5.62
C VAL A 76 21.38 12.28 -6.29
N LEU A 77 21.37 12.95 -7.44
CA LEU A 77 20.22 13.04 -8.31
C LEU A 77 20.31 11.87 -9.29
N GLY A 78 19.17 11.26 -9.62
CA GLY A 78 19.07 10.22 -10.67
C GLY A 78 19.37 10.76 -12.07
N ASP A 79 20.48 11.47 -12.26
CA ASP A 79 20.88 12.08 -13.51
C ASP A 79 22.05 11.29 -14.10
N LEU A 80 21.76 10.65 -15.23
CA LEU A 80 22.76 10.20 -16.19
C LEU A 80 23.51 11.44 -16.68
N LYS A 81 24.60 11.83 -16.02
CA LYS A 81 25.68 12.58 -16.68
C LYS A 81 26.74 11.63 -17.14
N ASP A 82 26.53 11.21 -18.38
CA ASP A 82 27.50 10.60 -19.27
C ASP A 82 28.89 11.23 -19.07
N GLY A 83 29.86 10.42 -18.63
CA GLY A 83 31.28 10.72 -18.82
C GLY A 83 32.20 11.02 -17.63
N SER A 84 31.84 10.84 -16.34
CA SER A 84 32.83 11.06 -15.26
C SER A 84 32.88 10.03 -14.12
N SER A 85 34.11 9.71 -13.73
CA SER A 85 34.55 8.59 -12.90
C SER A 85 34.41 8.84 -11.39
N THR A 86 33.20 9.02 -10.88
CA THR A 86 33.00 9.10 -9.42
C THR A 86 31.68 8.49 -9.02
N SER A 87 31.72 7.59 -8.03
CA SER A 87 30.62 6.73 -7.63
C SER A 87 29.42 7.54 -7.13
N ILE A 88 28.37 7.58 -7.94
CA ILE A 88 27.09 8.17 -7.57
C ILE A 88 26.24 7.06 -6.95
N VAL A 89 25.89 7.19 -5.68
CA VAL A 89 24.89 6.34 -5.04
C VAL A 89 23.57 7.08 -5.10
N GLY A 90 22.63 6.54 -5.88
CA GLY A 90 21.27 7.07 -6.01
C GLY A 90 20.32 5.93 -6.36
N PHE A 91 19.14 5.96 -5.76
CA PHE A 91 18.04 5.08 -6.15
C PHE A 91 17.28 5.72 -7.30
N SER A 92 16.88 4.93 -8.28
CA SER A 92 15.87 5.34 -9.26
C SER A 92 14.71 4.35 -9.24
N TYR A 93 13.48 4.85 -9.32
CA TYR A 93 12.33 3.98 -9.52
C TYR A 93 11.99 3.92 -10.99
N ASN A 94 11.88 2.70 -11.54
CA ASN A 94 11.36 2.47 -12.87
C ASN A 94 9.88 2.08 -12.79
N PRO A 95 8.95 2.96 -13.22
CA PRO A 95 7.52 2.71 -13.17
C PRO A 95 7.04 1.66 -14.18
N PHE A 96 7.82 1.35 -15.22
CA PHE A 96 7.49 0.31 -16.20
C PHE A 96 7.78 -1.08 -15.64
N THR A 97 8.93 -1.25 -14.98
CA THR A 97 9.37 -2.54 -14.41
C THR A 97 9.04 -2.69 -12.93
N LYS A 98 8.44 -1.67 -12.31
CA LYS A 98 8.05 -1.62 -10.88
C LYS A 98 9.22 -1.90 -9.93
N ARG A 99 10.41 -1.43 -10.32
CA ARG A 99 11.65 -1.76 -9.64
C ARG A 99 12.38 -0.52 -9.15
N LEU A 100 12.88 -0.62 -7.93
CA LEU A 100 13.88 0.28 -7.38
C LEU A 100 15.26 -0.19 -7.85
N ASN A 101 15.86 0.58 -8.74
CA ASN A 101 17.20 0.33 -9.23
C ASN A 101 18.22 1.01 -8.31
N ARG A 102 19.31 0.30 -8.05
CA ARG A 102 20.46 0.76 -7.29
C ARG A 102 21.62 0.87 -8.26
N TYR A 103 22.20 2.06 -8.35
CA TYR A 103 23.42 2.24 -9.11
C TYR A 103 24.63 2.06 -8.19
N ARG A 104 25.50 1.13 -8.55
CA ARG A 104 26.83 0.97 -7.97
C ARG A 104 27.87 1.33 -9.04
N LYS A 105 28.99 1.88 -8.59
CA LYS A 105 30.17 2.42 -9.32
C LYS A 105 30.59 1.74 -10.64
N SER A 106 30.20 0.50 -10.93
CA SER A 106 30.46 -0.17 -12.21
C SER A 106 29.13 -0.45 -12.92
N ILE A 107 29.03 -0.01 -14.18
CA ILE A 107 27.88 -0.13 -15.10
C ILE A 107 27.25 -1.54 -15.14
N SER A 108 27.97 -2.57 -14.70
CA SER A 108 27.55 -3.98 -14.67
C SER A 108 26.92 -4.48 -13.36
N GLU A 109 26.96 -3.71 -12.25
CA GLU A 109 26.42 -4.13 -10.94
C GLU A 109 25.21 -3.28 -10.52
N SER A 110 24.23 -3.14 -11.42
CA SER A 110 22.94 -2.55 -11.08
C SER A 110 22.06 -3.59 -10.38
N GLY A 111 21.87 -3.44 -9.06
CA GLY A 111 20.94 -4.26 -8.29
C GLY A 111 19.53 -3.68 -8.37
N SER A 112 18.52 -4.49 -8.68
CA SER A 112 17.13 -4.03 -8.70
C SER A 112 16.28 -4.76 -7.66
N THR A 113 15.43 -4.04 -6.94
CA THR A 113 14.47 -4.61 -5.99
C THR A 113 13.06 -4.34 -6.50
N LEU A 114 12.23 -5.37 -6.59
CA LEU A 114 10.80 -5.18 -6.87
C LEU A 114 10.17 -4.51 -5.65
N ILE A 115 9.57 -3.34 -5.84
CA ILE A 115 8.95 -2.55 -4.76
C ILE A 115 7.42 -2.56 -4.83
N GLY A 116 6.85 -3.51 -5.60
CA GLY A 116 5.42 -3.68 -5.75
C GLY A 116 4.78 -2.64 -6.67
N GLU A 117 3.51 -2.87 -6.99
CA GLU A 117 2.73 -1.94 -7.78
C GLU A 117 2.37 -0.70 -6.95
N ASN A 118 2.14 0.41 -7.65
CA ASN A 118 1.52 1.64 -7.12
C ASN A 118 2.43 2.70 -6.50
N VAL A 119 3.75 2.69 -6.73
CA VAL A 119 4.51 3.93 -6.59
C VAL A 119 4.13 4.84 -7.76
N THR A 120 3.60 6.01 -7.41
CA THR A 120 3.01 7.03 -8.30
C THR A 120 3.93 8.24 -8.43
N GLU A 121 4.66 8.55 -7.36
CA GLU A 121 5.67 9.59 -7.35
C GLU A 121 6.95 9.07 -6.69
N PHE A 122 8.09 9.40 -7.27
CA PHE A 122 9.41 9.10 -6.73
C PHE A 122 10.34 10.26 -7.09
N SER A 123 10.76 11.05 -6.11
CA SER A 123 11.55 12.27 -6.35
C SER A 123 12.52 12.56 -5.21
N TYR A 124 13.57 13.31 -5.51
CA TYR A 124 14.47 13.86 -4.50
C TYR A 124 14.18 15.35 -4.31
N ASP A 125 14.20 15.79 -3.06
CA ASP A 125 14.00 17.17 -2.61
C ASP A 125 15.11 17.50 -1.60
N GLY A 126 16.25 17.96 -2.10
CA GLY A 126 17.46 18.18 -1.30
C GLY A 126 17.96 16.89 -0.65
N GLU A 127 17.99 16.88 0.68
CA GLU A 127 18.37 15.72 1.50
C GLU A 127 17.21 14.74 1.74
N PHE A 128 16.09 14.86 1.02
CA PHE A 128 14.95 13.99 1.19
C PHE A 128 14.65 13.16 -0.06
N LEU A 129 14.32 11.89 0.15
CA LEU A 129 13.66 11.04 -0.84
C LEU A 129 12.17 11.03 -0.56
N ASN A 130 11.38 11.51 -1.52
CA ASN A 130 9.92 11.50 -1.49
C ASN A 130 9.39 10.35 -2.35
N LEU A 131 8.39 9.66 -1.81
CA LEU A 131 7.72 8.54 -2.46
C LEU A 131 6.22 8.65 -2.19
N THR A 132 5.40 8.58 -3.23
CA THR A 132 3.94 8.48 -3.09
C THR A 132 3.49 7.10 -3.58
N ILE A 133 2.70 6.42 -2.75
CA ILE A 133 2.11 5.11 -3.04
C ILE A 133 0.58 5.26 -3.11
N LEU A 134 -0.03 4.70 -4.16
CA LEU A 134 -1.49 4.73 -4.40
C LEU A 134 -2.09 6.15 -4.40
N ASP A 135 -1.32 7.18 -4.78
CA ASP A 135 -1.73 8.59 -4.72
C ASP A 135 -2.24 9.06 -3.32
N LYS A 136 -1.95 8.29 -2.27
CA LYS A 136 -2.55 8.46 -0.93
C LYS A 136 -1.53 8.47 0.19
N TYR A 137 -0.50 7.63 0.11
CA TYR A 137 0.49 7.47 1.17
C TYR A 137 1.82 8.05 0.74
N THR A 138 2.27 9.10 1.43
CA THR A 138 3.55 9.75 1.16
C THR A 138 4.58 9.36 2.21
N LEU A 139 5.74 8.89 1.76
CA LEU A 139 6.93 8.65 2.56
C LEU A 139 7.98 9.71 2.22
N LYS A 140 8.50 10.38 3.24
CA LYS A 140 9.62 11.32 3.13
C LYS A 140 10.78 10.80 3.98
N LEU A 141 11.82 10.29 3.32
CA LEU A 141 13.01 9.75 3.97
C LEU A 141 14.10 10.81 3.99
N TYR A 142 14.58 11.15 5.18
CA TYR A 142 15.76 12.01 5.34
C TYR A 142 17.04 11.22 5.09
N ILE A 143 17.88 11.75 4.20
CA ILE A 143 19.18 11.22 3.83
C ILE A 143 20.23 12.05 4.57
N LYS A 144 20.72 11.52 5.69
CA LYS A 144 21.73 12.21 6.49
C LYS A 144 23.04 12.31 5.71
N SER A 145 23.48 13.54 5.42
CA SER A 145 24.85 13.81 4.97
C SER A 145 25.83 13.46 6.09
N GLN A 146 26.75 12.52 5.83
CA GLN A 146 27.88 12.28 6.73
C GLN A 146 28.98 13.27 6.36
N PHE A 147 29.28 14.20 7.27
CA PHE A 147 30.44 15.09 7.22
C PHE A 147 31.72 14.32 7.52
#